data_AF-A0A7G2N3G6-F1
#
_entry.id   AF-A0A7G2N3G6-F1
#
_cell.length_a   1.000
_cell.length_b   1.000
_cell.length_c   1.000
_cell.angle_alpha   90.00
_cell.angle_beta   90.00
_cell.angle_gamma   90.00
#
_symmetry.space_group_name_H-M   'P 1'
#
loop_
_entity.id
_entity.type
_entity.pdbx_description
1 polymer ?
#
loop_
_entity_poly.entity_id
_entity_poly.type
_entity_poly.pdbx_seq_one_letter_code
_entity_poly.pdbx_strand_id
1 'polypeptide(L)'
;MKKRMKLMLSITLMTLILLLCLTAIMYRGKLGEKDSPMQHLGTKQLLKNEGSSPKNSQIKVEGYYDITTTKSKNTDSSQLPELNSSRLGQFFNQDEAIRLDSGQEATLTPAKFEKIPLKNKIYSLTDTGNYLIGQQFPSGEYWISYTGDIPEWKIENGMRSKGAIQVVVHSPKTVTDSKSYTLTPKDTKQKVTLTDSKFLTIKSTEKNIVITLTPVK
;
A
#
# COMPACT_ATOMS: atom_id res chain seq x y z
N MET A 1 -7.86 -52.19 43.36
CA MET A 1 -8.62 -51.48 42.29
C MET A 1 -8.48 -49.96 42.32
N LYS A 2 -8.71 -49.26 43.45
CA LYS A 2 -8.68 -47.78 43.52
C LYS A 2 -7.39 -47.10 43.01
N LYS A 3 -6.20 -47.67 43.26
CA LYS A 3 -4.91 -47.12 42.76
C LYS A 3 -4.78 -47.19 41.23
N ARG A 4 -5.17 -48.30 40.61
CA ARG A 4 -5.11 -48.47 39.14
C ARG A 4 -6.11 -47.55 38.42
N MET A 5 -7.27 -47.31 39.04
CA MET A 5 -8.29 -46.38 38.51
C MET A 5 -7.82 -44.92 38.58
N LYS A 6 -7.17 -44.50 39.68
CA LYS A 6 -6.54 -43.17 39.78
C LYS A 6 -5.41 -42.97 38.78
N LEU A 7 -4.60 -44.01 38.55
CA LEU A 7 -3.50 -43.96 37.56
C LEU A 7 -4.03 -43.83 36.13
N MET A 8 -5.04 -44.63 35.77
CA MET A 8 -5.71 -44.53 34.46
C MET A 8 -6.29 -43.13 34.24
N LEU A 9 -7.04 -42.59 35.21
CA LEU A 9 -7.63 -41.25 35.12
C LEU A 9 -6.58 -40.14 34.95
N SER A 10 -5.43 -40.27 35.65
CA SER A 10 -4.31 -39.33 35.54
C SER A 10 -3.67 -39.38 34.15
N ILE A 11 -3.51 -40.57 33.56
CA ILE A 11 -2.95 -40.71 32.21
C ILE A 11 -3.91 -40.11 31.18
N THR A 12 -5.21 -40.40 31.29
CA THR A 12 -6.21 -39.85 30.36
C THR A 12 -6.26 -38.32 30.40
N LEU A 13 -6.18 -37.74 31.61
CA LEU A 13 -6.15 -36.29 31.80
C LEU A 13 -4.88 -35.66 31.21
N MET A 14 -3.72 -36.28 31.41
CA MET A 14 -2.45 -35.79 30.85
C MET A 14 -2.47 -35.82 29.32
N THR A 15 -3.00 -36.88 28.71
CA THR A 15 -3.13 -36.96 27.25
C THR A 15 -4.11 -35.94 26.68
N LEU A 16 -5.20 -35.65 27.40
CA LEU A 16 -6.17 -34.63 26.98
C LEU A 16 -5.55 -33.22 27.03
N ILE A 17 -4.78 -32.91 28.08
CA ILE A 17 -4.06 -31.64 28.20
C ILE A 17 -3.03 -31.50 27.08
N LEU A 18 -2.29 -32.57 26.76
CA LEU A 18 -1.30 -32.54 25.68
C LEU A 18 -1.95 -32.29 24.31
N LEU A 19 -3.11 -32.91 24.03
CA LEU A 19 -3.89 -32.65 22.82
C LEU A 19 -4.38 -31.20 22.75
N LEU A 20 -4.86 -30.65 23.87
CA LEU A 20 -5.30 -29.26 23.95
C LEU A 20 -4.13 -28.28 23.73
N CYS A 21 -2.94 -28.58 24.25
CA CYS A 21 -1.75 -27.76 24.00
C CYS A 21 -1.31 -27.82 22.52
N LEU A 22 -1.32 -29.00 21.90
CA LEU A 22 -0.95 -29.16 20.48
C LEU A 22 -1.95 -28.45 19.55
N THR A 23 -3.25 -28.57 19.82
CA THR A 23 -4.28 -27.84 19.07
C THR A 23 -4.18 -26.34 19.29
N ALA A 24 -3.92 -25.85 20.51
CA ALA A 24 -3.70 -24.44 20.78
C ALA A 24 -2.46 -23.88 20.04
N ILE A 25 -1.37 -24.66 19.91
CA ILE A 25 -0.18 -24.28 19.14
C ILE A 25 -0.51 -24.22 17.63
N MET A 26 -1.24 -25.20 17.10
CA MET A 26 -1.67 -25.18 15.70
C MET A 26 -2.65 -24.03 15.40
N TYR A 27 -3.59 -23.74 16.30
CA TYR A 27 -4.50 -22.61 16.18
C TYR A 27 -3.77 -21.26 16.33
N ARG A 28 -2.77 -21.13 17.21
CA ARG A 28 -1.90 -19.95 17.26
C ARG A 28 -1.09 -19.78 15.97
N GLY A 29 -0.67 -20.87 15.32
CA GLY A 29 -0.04 -20.85 14.00
C GLY A 29 -0.96 -20.33 12.89
N LYS A 30 -2.27 -20.62 12.97
CA LYS A 30 -3.29 -20.11 12.02
C LYS A 30 -3.83 -18.71 12.35
N LEU A 31 -3.87 -18.32 13.62
CA LEU A 31 -4.17 -16.94 14.05
C LEU A 31 -3.07 -15.92 13.68
N GLY A 32 -1.97 -16.41 13.10
CA GLY A 32 -0.87 -15.61 12.55
C GLY A 32 -1.03 -15.20 11.09
N GLU A 33 -2.09 -15.61 10.37
CA GLU A 33 -2.51 -14.92 9.14
C GLU A 33 -3.11 -13.56 9.55
N LYS A 34 -2.18 -12.65 9.87
CA LYS A 34 -2.42 -11.25 10.17
C LYS A 34 -3.14 -10.64 8.97
N ASP A 35 -4.42 -10.38 9.13
CA ASP A 35 -5.20 -9.30 8.50
C ASP A 35 -4.38 -8.53 7.43
N SER A 36 -4.32 -9.12 6.24
CA SER A 36 -3.45 -8.68 5.15
C SER A 36 -4.25 -7.78 4.22
N PRO A 37 -3.66 -6.74 3.61
CA PRO A 37 -4.32 -5.97 2.57
C PRO A 37 -4.92 -6.83 1.43
N MET A 38 -4.34 -8.00 1.19
CA MET A 38 -4.85 -8.97 0.20
C MET A 38 -6.22 -9.57 0.56
N GLN A 39 -6.64 -9.51 1.82
CA GLN A 39 -7.92 -10.03 2.29
C GLN A 39 -9.03 -8.97 2.27
N HIS A 40 -8.68 -7.69 2.09
CA HIS A 40 -9.59 -6.55 2.11
C HIS A 40 -9.61 -5.83 0.77
N LEU A 41 -9.82 -6.59 -0.30
CA LEU A 41 -9.90 -6.03 -1.64
C LEU A 41 -11.29 -5.44 -1.89
N GLY A 42 -11.31 -4.27 -2.52
CA GLY A 42 -12.54 -3.66 -2.98
C GLY A 42 -13.22 -4.42 -4.12
N THR A 43 -14.31 -3.85 -4.67
CA THR A 43 -14.99 -4.39 -5.86
C THR A 43 -15.00 -3.36 -6.97
N LYS A 44 -14.72 -3.79 -8.21
CA LYS A 44 -14.64 -2.88 -9.37
C LYS A 44 -15.83 -1.92 -9.41
N GLN A 45 -15.53 -0.62 -9.46
CA GLN A 45 -16.51 0.44 -9.46
C GLN A 45 -16.13 1.52 -10.47
N LEU A 46 -17.10 1.96 -11.26
CA LEU A 46 -16.93 3.06 -12.21
C LEU A 46 -17.59 4.30 -11.63
N LEU A 47 -16.81 5.37 -11.49
CA LEU A 47 -17.25 6.68 -11.01
C LEU A 47 -17.33 7.61 -12.21
N LYS A 48 -18.49 8.25 -12.41
CA LYS A 48 -18.72 9.16 -13.53
C LYS A 48 -19.53 10.36 -13.10
N ASN A 49 -19.12 11.55 -13.53
CA ASN A 49 -19.93 12.75 -13.45
C ASN A 49 -20.22 13.31 -14.84
N GLU A 50 -21.37 12.94 -15.40
CA GLU A 50 -21.84 13.46 -16.69
C GLU A 50 -22.57 14.81 -16.56
N GLY A 51 -22.73 15.32 -15.33
CA GLY A 51 -23.40 16.59 -15.06
C GLY A 51 -22.51 17.82 -15.28
N SER A 52 -23.11 19.00 -15.23
CA SER A 52 -22.44 20.30 -15.35
C SER A 52 -21.84 20.82 -14.05
N SER A 53 -22.16 20.22 -12.91
CA SER A 53 -21.67 20.60 -11.59
C SER A 53 -20.92 19.44 -10.92
N PRO A 54 -19.98 19.74 -10.00
CA PRO A 54 -19.30 18.72 -9.21
C PRO A 54 -20.28 17.90 -8.37
N LYS A 55 -20.02 16.60 -8.20
CA LYS A 55 -20.84 15.71 -7.37
C LYS A 55 -20.00 14.74 -6.58
N ASN A 56 -20.54 14.25 -5.48
CA ASN A 56 -19.93 13.18 -4.70
C ASN A 56 -20.46 11.82 -5.20
N SER A 57 -19.57 10.85 -5.31
CA SER A 57 -19.91 9.45 -5.57
C SER A 57 -19.40 8.60 -4.42
N GLN A 58 -20.25 7.72 -3.90
CA GLN A 58 -19.92 6.90 -2.74
C GLN A 58 -19.24 5.59 -3.15
N ILE A 59 -18.28 5.16 -2.35
CA ILE A 59 -17.66 3.84 -2.45
C ILE A 59 -18.64 2.77 -1.99
N LYS A 60 -18.89 1.76 -2.81
CA LYS A 60 -19.91 0.73 -2.55
C LYS A 60 -19.43 -0.37 -1.62
N VAL A 61 -18.14 -0.67 -1.63
CA VAL A 61 -17.53 -1.78 -0.87
C VAL A 61 -16.24 -1.27 -0.28
N GLU A 62 -16.05 -1.45 1.02
CA GLU A 62 -14.79 -1.15 1.69
C GLU A 62 -13.64 -1.99 1.10
N GLY A 63 -12.44 -1.42 1.03
CA GLY A 63 -11.24 -2.18 0.71
C GLY A 63 -10.17 -1.40 -0.05
N TYR A 64 -9.16 -2.12 -0.52
CA TYR A 64 -8.06 -1.61 -1.32
C TYR A 64 -8.38 -1.60 -2.81
N TYR A 65 -8.06 -0.46 -3.44
CA TYR A 65 -8.31 -0.19 -4.85
C TYR A 65 -7.08 0.35 -5.57
N ASP A 66 -6.89 -0.06 -6.82
CA ASP A 66 -6.12 0.68 -7.81
C ASP A 66 -7.08 1.62 -8.55
N ILE A 67 -6.77 2.91 -8.56
CA ILE A 67 -7.59 3.98 -9.13
C ILE A 67 -6.96 4.46 -10.42
N THR A 68 -7.72 4.57 -11.50
CA THR A 68 -7.27 5.17 -12.76
C THR A 68 -8.28 6.23 -13.22
N THR A 69 -7.81 7.45 -13.49
CA THR A 69 -8.66 8.51 -14.05
C THR A 69 -8.69 8.37 -15.57
N THR A 70 -9.87 8.09 -16.12
CA THR A 70 -10.07 7.79 -17.54
C THR A 70 -10.60 8.98 -18.33
N LYS A 71 -11.26 9.93 -17.66
CA LYS A 71 -11.64 11.22 -18.25
C LYS A 71 -11.50 12.32 -17.21
N SER A 72 -10.95 13.46 -17.61
CA SER A 72 -10.93 14.67 -16.79
C SER A 72 -10.82 15.91 -17.68
N LYS A 73 -11.46 17.00 -17.28
CA LYS A 73 -11.25 18.34 -17.86
C LYS A 73 -10.31 19.20 -17.03
N ASN A 74 -10.21 18.91 -15.72
CA ASN A 74 -9.34 19.61 -14.78
C ASN A 74 -8.18 18.69 -14.35
N THR A 75 -7.01 19.27 -14.11
CA THR A 75 -5.82 18.55 -13.61
C THR A 75 -5.74 18.50 -12.08
N ASP A 76 -6.54 19.31 -11.38
CA ASP A 76 -6.25 19.66 -9.98
C ASP A 76 -7.11 18.92 -8.94
N SER A 77 -7.77 17.83 -9.32
CA SER A 77 -8.55 17.03 -8.35
C SER A 77 -7.60 16.26 -7.42
N SER A 78 -7.59 16.60 -6.13
CA SER A 78 -6.67 16.00 -5.15
C SER A 78 -7.00 14.53 -4.81
N GLN A 79 -8.27 14.12 -4.96
CA GLN A 79 -8.73 12.79 -4.56
C GLN A 79 -8.48 11.73 -5.63
N LEU A 80 -8.41 12.14 -6.90
CA LEU A 80 -8.17 11.24 -8.03
C LEU A 80 -6.77 11.47 -8.61
N PRO A 81 -6.13 10.44 -9.19
CA PRO A 81 -4.93 10.68 -9.97
C PRO A 81 -5.25 11.55 -11.19
N GLU A 82 -4.22 12.17 -11.76
CA GLU A 82 -4.38 12.90 -13.02
C GLU A 82 -4.88 12.00 -14.17
N LEU A 83 -5.36 12.63 -15.24
CA LEU A 83 -5.80 11.93 -16.44
C LEU A 83 -4.73 10.95 -16.95
N ASN A 84 -5.17 9.72 -17.24
CA ASN A 84 -4.36 8.60 -17.71
C ASN A 84 -3.25 8.15 -16.73
N SER A 85 -3.40 8.46 -15.44
CA SER A 85 -2.49 8.00 -14.39
C SER A 85 -3.23 7.16 -13.36
N SER A 86 -2.44 6.34 -12.65
CA SER A 86 -2.96 5.46 -11.61
C SER A 86 -2.41 5.82 -10.23
N ARG A 87 -3.23 5.53 -9.22
CA ARG A 87 -2.83 5.50 -7.81
C ARG A 87 -3.11 4.10 -7.28
N LEU A 88 -2.06 3.43 -6.80
CA LEU A 88 -2.13 2.01 -6.41
C LEU A 88 -2.50 1.84 -4.94
N GLY A 89 -3.22 0.76 -4.64
CA GLY A 89 -3.44 0.26 -3.28
C GLY A 89 -4.04 1.28 -2.30
N GLN A 90 -4.94 2.15 -2.76
CA GLN A 90 -5.63 3.10 -1.89
C GLN A 90 -6.77 2.38 -1.15
N PHE A 91 -6.82 2.53 0.18
CA PHE A 91 -7.95 2.05 0.97
C PHE A 91 -9.08 3.07 0.96
N PHE A 92 -10.31 2.59 0.86
CA PHE A 92 -11.52 3.37 1.06
C PHE A 92 -12.47 2.64 2.00
N ASN A 93 -13.14 3.39 2.88
CA ASN A 93 -14.25 2.88 3.66
C ASN A 93 -15.50 2.74 2.79
N GLN A 94 -16.43 1.89 3.18
CA GLN A 94 -17.77 1.90 2.59
C GLN A 94 -18.41 3.28 2.79
N ASP A 95 -19.15 3.75 1.78
CA ASP A 95 -19.86 5.02 1.74
C ASP A 95 -18.97 6.26 1.77
N GLU A 96 -17.64 6.09 1.77
CA GLU A 96 -16.69 7.18 1.59
C GLU A 96 -16.97 7.92 0.29
N ALA A 97 -17.01 9.25 0.34
CA ALA A 97 -17.40 10.09 -0.77
C ALA A 97 -16.18 10.55 -1.57
N ILE A 98 -16.12 10.19 -2.85
CA ILE A 98 -15.17 10.75 -3.81
C ILE A 98 -15.85 11.89 -4.57
N ARG A 99 -15.26 13.08 -4.52
CA ARG A 99 -15.71 14.22 -5.32
C ARG A 99 -15.24 14.07 -6.78
N LEU A 100 -16.19 14.19 -7.70
CA LEU A 100 -15.96 14.21 -9.14
C LEU A 100 -16.32 15.60 -9.69
N ASP A 101 -15.39 16.23 -10.40
CA ASP A 101 -15.67 17.43 -11.17
C ASP A 101 -16.54 17.13 -12.40
N SER A 102 -17.11 18.15 -13.04
CA SER A 102 -17.94 17.99 -14.24
C SER A 102 -17.16 17.30 -15.37
N GLY A 103 -17.75 16.23 -15.92
CA GLY A 103 -17.15 15.43 -16.99
C GLY A 103 -16.04 14.47 -16.54
N GLN A 104 -15.78 14.34 -15.23
CA GLN A 104 -14.74 13.45 -14.73
C GLN A 104 -15.21 12.00 -14.65
N GLU A 105 -14.33 11.07 -15.03
CA GLU A 105 -14.52 9.63 -14.90
C GLU A 105 -13.28 8.97 -14.31
N ALA A 106 -13.49 8.08 -13.34
CA ALA A 106 -12.43 7.25 -12.77
C ALA A 106 -12.92 5.81 -12.60
N THR A 107 -12.02 4.87 -12.83
CA THR A 107 -12.26 3.45 -12.57
C THR A 107 -11.50 3.05 -11.31
N LEU A 108 -12.22 2.50 -10.35
CA LEU A 108 -11.66 1.82 -9.20
C LEU A 108 -11.69 0.34 -9.49
N THR A 109 -10.54 -0.32 -9.40
CA THR A 109 -10.42 -1.77 -9.52
C THR A 109 -9.88 -2.34 -8.21
N PRO A 110 -10.24 -3.58 -7.83
CA PRO A 110 -9.62 -4.22 -6.67
C PRO A 110 -8.10 -4.16 -6.80
N ALA A 111 -7.40 -3.72 -5.75
CA ALA A 111 -5.95 -3.55 -5.80
C ALA A 111 -5.28 -4.87 -6.18
N LYS A 112 -4.46 -4.83 -7.23
CA LYS A 112 -3.88 -6.06 -7.77
C LYS A 112 -2.69 -6.56 -6.97
N PHE A 113 -1.92 -5.63 -6.40
CA PHE A 113 -0.62 -5.89 -5.77
C PHE A 113 0.22 -6.85 -6.62
N GLU A 114 0.32 -6.57 -7.92
CA GLU A 114 0.99 -7.43 -8.89
C GLU A 114 2.50 -7.43 -8.66
N LYS A 115 3.12 -8.61 -8.84
CA LYS A 115 4.58 -8.78 -8.72
C LYS A 115 5.30 -7.87 -9.70
N ILE A 116 6.26 -7.10 -9.18
CA ILE A 116 7.11 -6.22 -9.95
C ILE A 116 8.37 -7.01 -10.30
N PRO A 117 8.69 -7.19 -11.60
CA PRO A 117 9.85 -7.96 -12.00
C PRO A 117 11.15 -7.23 -11.65
N LEU A 118 12.12 -7.97 -11.11
CA LEU A 118 13.49 -7.48 -10.98
C LEU A 118 14.14 -7.46 -12.36
N LYS A 119 14.43 -6.27 -12.90
CA LYS A 119 15.13 -6.11 -14.18
C LYS A 119 16.45 -5.39 -13.94
N ASN A 120 17.55 -5.94 -14.45
CA ASN A 120 18.89 -5.37 -14.24
C ASN A 120 19.21 -5.08 -12.75
N LYS A 121 18.75 -5.95 -11.84
CA LYS A 121 18.87 -5.82 -10.38
C LYS A 121 18.13 -4.60 -9.78
N ILE A 122 17.13 -4.08 -10.47
CA ILE A 122 16.31 -2.95 -10.02
C ILE A 122 14.82 -3.31 -10.10
N TYR A 123 14.05 -2.95 -9.07
CA TYR A 123 12.60 -2.84 -9.17
C TYR A 123 12.24 -1.39 -9.50
N SER A 124 11.42 -1.18 -10.52
CA SER A 124 10.95 0.14 -10.94
C SER A 124 9.50 0.35 -10.52
N LEU A 125 9.26 1.39 -9.74
CA LEU A 125 7.95 1.77 -9.22
C LEU A 125 7.52 3.06 -9.92
N THR A 126 6.59 2.93 -10.87
CA THR A 126 6.21 4.00 -11.82
C THR A 126 4.99 4.80 -11.38
N ASP A 127 4.12 4.19 -10.58
CA ASP A 127 2.86 4.79 -10.17
C ASP A 127 2.93 5.29 -8.73
N THR A 128 2.05 6.23 -8.40
CA THR A 128 1.89 6.75 -7.04
C THR A 128 1.08 5.77 -6.18
N GLY A 129 1.11 5.96 -4.87
CA GLY A 129 0.32 5.15 -3.93
C GLY A 129 1.13 4.06 -3.24
N ASN A 130 0.43 3.00 -2.83
CA ASN A 130 0.91 2.01 -1.88
C ASN A 130 1.38 0.73 -2.58
N TYR A 131 2.63 0.35 -2.34
CA TYR A 131 3.20 -0.91 -2.79
C TYR A 131 3.33 -1.90 -1.63
N LEU A 132 2.75 -3.09 -1.78
CA LEU A 132 2.74 -4.10 -0.71
C LEU A 132 4.05 -4.91 -0.68
N ILE A 133 4.83 -4.69 0.38
CA ILE A 133 6.13 -5.35 0.60
C ILE A 133 5.90 -6.82 0.97
N GLY A 134 6.69 -7.71 0.36
CA GLY A 134 6.56 -9.16 0.45
C GLY A 134 5.65 -9.76 -0.63
N GLN A 135 4.73 -8.96 -1.18
CA GLN A 135 3.84 -9.37 -2.27
C GLN A 135 4.34 -8.91 -3.64
N GLN A 136 4.62 -7.61 -3.79
CA GLN A 136 5.02 -7.03 -5.08
C GLN A 136 6.52 -7.16 -5.32
N PHE A 137 7.31 -7.05 -4.26
CA PHE A 137 8.75 -7.29 -4.23
C PHE A 137 9.13 -7.79 -2.82
N PRO A 138 10.21 -8.57 -2.66
CA PRO A 138 10.55 -9.16 -1.38
C PRO A 138 10.94 -8.12 -0.33
N SER A 139 10.81 -8.46 0.95
CA SER A 139 11.45 -7.70 2.02
C SER A 139 12.97 -7.80 1.96
N GLY A 140 13.65 -6.85 2.61
CA GLY A 140 15.10 -6.79 2.64
C GLY A 140 15.63 -5.37 2.79
N GLU A 141 16.95 -5.23 2.71
CA GLU A 141 17.59 -3.93 2.61
C GLU A 141 17.69 -3.47 1.16
N TYR A 142 17.34 -2.21 0.92
CA TYR A 142 17.35 -1.59 -0.40
C TYR A 142 18.03 -0.24 -0.34
N TRP A 143 18.64 0.12 -1.46
CA TRP A 143 18.82 1.51 -1.80
C TRP A 143 17.59 1.99 -2.56
N ILE A 144 16.91 3.00 -2.02
CA ILE A 144 15.85 3.73 -2.72
C ILE A 144 16.45 4.94 -3.42
N SER A 145 16.16 5.10 -4.71
CA SER A 145 16.56 6.23 -5.54
C SER A 145 15.44 6.62 -6.49
N TYR A 146 15.63 7.68 -7.26
CA TYR A 146 14.68 8.10 -8.29
C TYR A 146 15.38 8.39 -9.62
N THR A 147 14.61 8.30 -10.70
CA THR A 147 14.97 8.81 -12.03
C THR A 147 13.88 9.75 -12.52
N GLY A 148 14.27 10.80 -13.25
CA GLY A 148 13.37 11.85 -13.73
C GLY A 148 13.71 13.21 -13.13
N ASP A 149 13.10 14.26 -13.69
CA ASP A 149 13.35 15.64 -13.27
C ASP A 149 12.42 16.03 -12.12
N ILE A 150 13.01 16.51 -11.04
CA ILE A 150 12.25 17.13 -9.95
C ILE A 150 11.95 18.57 -10.35
N PRO A 151 10.68 19.00 -10.36
CA PRO A 151 10.30 20.35 -10.75
C PRO A 151 10.94 21.40 -9.85
N GLU A 152 11.25 22.54 -10.46
CA GLU A 152 11.72 23.74 -9.78
C GLU A 152 10.61 24.78 -9.79
N TRP A 153 10.40 25.44 -8.65
CA TRP A 153 9.52 26.61 -8.59
C TRP A 153 10.28 27.81 -8.00
N LYS A 154 9.84 29.01 -8.39
CA LYS A 154 10.30 30.24 -7.76
C LYS A 154 9.56 30.41 -6.44
N ILE A 155 10.31 30.60 -5.36
CA ILE A 155 9.76 31.06 -4.08
C ILE A 155 9.70 32.59 -4.04
N GLU A 156 8.93 33.16 -3.12
CA GLU A 156 8.55 34.59 -3.09
C GLU A 156 9.74 35.57 -3.18
N ASN A 157 10.91 35.19 -2.69
CA ASN A 157 12.14 35.99 -2.75
C ASN A 157 12.92 35.87 -4.08
N GLY A 158 12.34 35.25 -5.11
CA GLY A 158 12.95 35.07 -6.42
C GLY A 158 13.96 33.93 -6.52
N MET A 159 14.30 33.26 -5.40
CA MET A 159 15.13 32.06 -5.42
C MET A 159 14.37 30.88 -6.03
N ARG A 160 15.11 29.95 -6.66
CA ARG A 160 14.54 28.69 -7.14
C ARG A 160 14.68 27.62 -6.07
N SER A 161 13.57 26.99 -5.72
CA SER A 161 13.54 25.80 -4.87
C SER A 161 13.27 24.58 -5.75
N LYS A 162 14.03 23.50 -5.54
CA LYS A 162 13.73 22.21 -6.14
C LYS A 162 12.81 21.44 -5.20
N GLY A 163 11.90 20.66 -5.79
CA GLY A 163 11.05 19.75 -5.03
C GLY A 163 11.82 18.66 -4.29
N ALA A 164 11.05 17.81 -3.62
CA ALA A 164 11.56 16.61 -2.97
C ALA A 164 10.56 15.47 -3.17
N ILE A 165 11.07 14.26 -3.29
CA ILE A 165 10.23 13.07 -3.39
C ILE A 165 10.13 12.46 -2.00
N GLN A 166 8.89 12.34 -1.51
CA GLN A 166 8.62 11.66 -0.25
C GLN A 166 8.20 10.22 -0.50
N VAL A 167 8.88 9.32 0.20
CA VAL A 167 8.53 7.91 0.27
C VAL A 167 8.32 7.53 1.73
N VAL A 168 7.25 6.80 2.03
CA VAL A 168 6.90 6.45 3.41
C VAL A 168 6.73 4.95 3.52
N VAL A 169 7.43 4.33 4.48
CA VAL A 169 7.18 2.94 4.85
C VAL A 169 6.24 2.93 6.04
N HIS A 170 5.10 2.26 5.96
CA HIS A 170 4.15 2.22 7.07
C HIS A 170 3.35 0.93 7.13
N SER A 171 2.79 0.64 8.30
CA SER A 171 1.86 -0.48 8.48
C SER A 171 0.48 -0.13 7.87
N PRO A 172 -0.27 -1.09 7.30
CA PRO A 172 -1.59 -0.85 6.75
C PRO A 172 -2.60 -0.28 7.77
N LYS A 173 -2.46 -0.66 9.04
CA LYS A 173 -3.41 -0.35 10.12
C LYS A 173 -3.05 0.84 11.01
N THR A 174 -1.75 1.15 11.10
CA THR A 174 -1.23 2.15 12.04
C THR A 174 -0.24 3.06 11.36
N VAL A 175 -0.56 4.36 11.33
CA VAL A 175 0.31 5.39 10.75
C VAL A 175 1.46 5.78 11.69
N THR A 176 1.35 5.42 12.97
CA THR A 176 2.36 5.70 14.02
C THR A 176 3.68 4.97 13.79
N ASP A 177 3.68 3.84 13.09
CA ASP A 177 4.89 3.07 12.76
C ASP A 177 5.46 3.46 11.39
N SER A 178 5.22 4.70 10.97
CA SER A 178 5.69 5.20 9.68
C SER A 178 7.13 5.71 9.75
N LYS A 179 7.89 5.44 8.70
CA LYS A 179 9.22 6.01 8.48
C LYS A 179 9.24 6.68 7.12
N SER A 180 9.52 7.98 7.13
CA SER A 180 9.58 8.80 5.93
C SER A 180 11.02 8.95 5.44
N TYR A 181 11.17 8.94 4.13
CA TYR A 181 12.41 9.11 3.40
C TYR A 181 12.20 10.22 2.38
N THR A 182 13.19 11.10 2.27
CA THR A 182 13.11 12.28 1.39
C THR A 182 14.27 12.23 0.42
N LEU A 183 13.97 12.09 -0.86
CA LEU A 183 14.97 12.15 -1.92
C LEU A 183 14.98 13.55 -2.53
N THR A 184 16.17 14.09 -2.75
CA THR A 184 16.38 15.42 -3.33
C THR A 184 17.46 15.35 -4.40
N PRO A 185 17.65 16.40 -5.21
CA PRO A 185 18.75 16.45 -6.17
C PRO A 185 20.15 16.40 -5.55
N LYS A 186 20.29 16.70 -4.26
CA LYS A 186 21.56 16.58 -3.51
C LYS A 186 21.71 15.24 -2.79
N ASP A 187 20.60 14.59 -2.49
CA ASP A 187 20.52 13.30 -1.80
C ASP A 187 19.57 12.38 -2.58
N THR A 188 20.12 11.80 -3.65
CA THR A 188 19.36 11.06 -4.66
C THR A 188 19.12 9.60 -4.27
N LYS A 189 19.72 9.14 -3.16
CA LYS A 189 19.75 7.72 -2.80
C LYS A 189 19.86 7.52 -1.29
N GLN A 190 18.93 6.77 -0.71
CA GLN A 190 18.91 6.44 0.72
C GLN A 190 18.83 4.94 0.97
N LYS A 191 19.40 4.46 2.08
CA LYS A 191 19.26 3.05 2.50
C LYS A 191 17.97 2.88 3.31
N VAL A 192 17.19 1.86 2.99
CA VAL A 192 15.92 1.53 3.65
C VAL A 192 15.84 0.02 3.92
N THR A 193 15.25 -0.34 5.06
CA THR A 193 14.88 -1.72 5.37
C THR A 193 13.37 -1.87 5.15
N LEU A 194 12.99 -2.72 4.21
CA LEU A 194 11.61 -3.01 3.85
C LEU A 194 11.20 -4.33 4.48
N THR A 195 10.10 -4.33 5.23
CA THR A 195 9.60 -5.50 5.96
C THR A 195 8.26 -5.96 5.38
N ASP A 196 8.04 -7.27 5.36
CA ASP A 196 6.80 -7.85 4.84
C ASP A 196 5.55 -7.27 5.50
N SER A 197 4.44 -7.29 4.75
CA SER A 197 3.12 -6.83 5.20
C SER A 197 3.04 -5.34 5.57
N LYS A 198 4.05 -4.55 5.17
CA LYS A 198 4.00 -3.09 5.19
C LYS A 198 3.82 -2.54 3.78
N PHE A 199 3.41 -1.27 3.70
CA PHE A 199 3.42 -0.52 2.47
C PHE A 199 4.69 0.30 2.32
N LEU A 200 5.18 0.40 1.08
CA LEU A 200 6.03 1.49 0.62
C LEU A 200 5.15 2.45 -0.19
N THR A 201 4.92 3.65 0.33
CA THR A 201 4.05 4.65 -0.29
C THR A 201 4.85 5.70 -1.01
N ILE A 202 4.58 5.89 -2.30
CA ILE A 202 5.13 6.98 -3.09
C ILE A 202 4.13 8.13 -3.10
N LYS A 203 4.52 9.28 -2.52
CA LYS A 203 3.68 10.48 -2.43
C LYS A 203 3.93 11.50 -3.55
N SER A 204 4.91 11.28 -4.42
CA SER A 204 5.22 12.22 -5.50
C SER A 204 4.04 12.35 -6.45
N THR A 205 3.74 13.57 -6.87
CA THR A 205 2.67 13.88 -7.84
C THR A 205 3.18 13.90 -9.28
N GLU A 206 4.49 13.78 -9.49
CA GLU A 206 5.11 13.98 -10.81
C GLU A 206 5.11 12.69 -11.63
N LYS A 207 4.43 12.69 -12.78
CA LYS A 207 4.30 11.52 -13.67
C LYS A 207 5.63 10.98 -14.22
N ASN A 208 6.65 11.82 -14.29
CA ASN A 208 7.93 11.47 -14.90
C ASN A 208 8.95 10.94 -13.88
N ILE A 209 8.57 10.85 -12.59
CA ILE A 209 9.44 10.35 -11.54
C ILE A 209 9.19 8.86 -11.36
N VAL A 210 10.25 8.06 -11.54
CA VAL A 210 10.25 6.63 -11.26
C VAL A 210 11.09 6.39 -10.02
N ILE A 211 10.50 5.76 -9.00
CA ILE A 211 11.24 5.28 -7.84
C ILE A 211 11.89 3.94 -8.18
N THR A 212 13.13 3.78 -7.77
CA THR A 212 13.91 2.57 -8.02
C THR A 212 14.34 1.95 -6.70
N LEU A 213 14.19 0.63 -6.58
CA LEU A 213 14.69 -0.15 -5.46
C LEU A 213 15.82 -1.05 -5.96
N THR A 214 17.03 -0.82 -5.46
CA THR A 214 18.19 -1.68 -5.71
C THR A 214 18.51 -2.47 -4.45
N PRO A 215 18.40 -3.81 -4.45
CA PRO A 215 18.76 -4.62 -3.28
C PRO A 215 20.19 -4.33 -2.81
N VAL A 216 20.37 -4.18 -1.50
CA VAL A 216 21.70 -4.16 -0.87
C VAL A 216 22.16 -5.62 -0.79
N LYS A 217 23.37 -5.88 -1.30
CA LYS A 217 23.99 -7.20 -1.18
C LYS A 217 24.45 -7.47 0.25
#